data_AF-A0A935ZSI4-F1
#
_entry.id   AF-A0A935ZSI4-F1
#
_cell.length_a   1.000
_cell.length_b   1.000
_cell.length_c   1.000
_cell.angle_alpha   90.00
_cell.angle_beta   90.00
_cell.angle_gamma   90.00
#
_symmetry.space_group_name_H-M   'P 1'
#
loop_
_entity.id
_entity.type
_entity.pdbx_description
1 polymer ?
#
loop_
_entity_poly.entity_id
_entity_poly.type
_entity_poly.pdbx_seq_one_letter_code
_entity_poly.pdbx_strand_id
1 'polypeptide(L)'
;MHRNVVAIALVLGCTSTVAPAPAPAEAPPQPAVTQAASPPKGPVAAPIPLEPPDWRCARDTDCAQTCALGAVSRAWIEAHPERDTCDDGCNWQHDKVACRNGQCVTLREDGSIDEGCSHRTAPR
;
A
#
# COMPACT_ATOMS: atom_id res chain seq x y z
N MET A 1 -42.74 -6.09 52.32
CA MET A 1 -41.40 -5.95 52.93
C MET A 1 -40.45 -6.85 52.15
N HIS A 2 -39.14 -6.51 52.05
CA HIS A 2 -38.10 -7.10 51.16
C HIS A 2 -37.96 -6.41 49.79
N ARG A 3 -36.79 -6.02 49.30
CA ARG A 3 -35.49 -5.60 49.89
C ARG A 3 -34.74 -5.05 48.65
N ASN A 4 -34.52 -3.74 48.56
CA ASN A 4 -33.71 -3.15 47.49
C ASN A 4 -32.25 -3.56 47.70
N VAL A 5 -31.66 -4.23 46.71
CA VAL A 5 -30.23 -4.53 46.68
C VAL A 5 -29.59 -3.58 45.67
N VAL A 6 -28.90 -2.56 46.20
CA VAL A 6 -28.05 -1.64 45.45
C VAL A 6 -26.68 -2.27 45.33
N ALA A 7 -26.29 -2.66 44.11
CA ALA A 7 -24.94 -3.12 43.81
C ALA A 7 -24.07 -1.89 43.45
N ILE A 8 -23.14 -1.55 44.33
CA ILE A 8 -22.11 -0.54 44.12
C ILE A 8 -20.96 -1.21 43.36
N ALA A 9 -20.84 -0.94 42.07
CA ALA A 9 -19.70 -1.38 41.28
C ALA A 9 -18.53 -0.41 41.49
N LEU A 10 -17.47 -0.89 42.14
CA LEU A 10 -16.18 -0.22 42.29
C LEU A 10 -15.57 0.06 40.92
N VAL A 11 -15.42 1.34 40.58
CA VAL A 11 -14.64 1.79 39.43
C VAL A 11 -13.16 1.78 39.85
N LEU A 12 -12.46 0.68 39.58
CA LEU A 12 -11.00 0.65 39.65
C LEU A 12 -10.46 1.53 38.51
N GLY A 13 -10.00 2.73 38.86
CA GLY A 13 -9.30 3.62 37.97
C GLY A 13 -7.91 3.06 37.63
N CYS A 14 -7.77 2.50 36.43
CA CYS A 14 -6.47 2.25 35.83
C CYS A 14 -5.90 3.59 35.34
N THR A 15 -5.11 4.27 36.18
CA THR A 15 -4.30 5.40 35.72
C THR A 15 -3.10 4.84 34.97
N SER A 16 -3.24 4.66 33.65
CA SER A 16 -2.12 4.36 32.77
C SER A 16 -1.20 5.57 32.72
N THR A 17 -0.06 5.49 33.40
CA THR A 17 1.06 6.43 33.24
C THR A 17 1.59 6.29 31.82
N VAL A 18 1.14 7.19 30.93
CA VAL A 18 1.69 7.30 29.58
C VAL A 18 3.07 7.94 29.69
N ALA A 19 4.11 7.15 29.43
CA ALA A 19 5.46 7.68 29.28
C ALA A 19 5.50 8.63 28.06
N PRO A 20 6.18 9.79 28.15
CA PRO A 20 6.32 10.70 27.03
C PRO A 20 7.04 9.98 25.88
N ALA A 21 6.46 10.03 24.68
CA ALA A 21 7.07 9.49 23.48
C ALA A 21 8.42 10.19 23.23
N PRO A 22 9.47 9.44 22.83
CA PRO A 22 10.75 10.04 22.47
C PRO A 22 10.55 10.98 21.28
N ALA A 23 11.28 12.10 21.29
CA ALA A 23 11.29 13.05 20.19
C ALA A 23 11.69 12.35 18.88
N PRO A 24 11.04 12.68 17.74
CA PRO A 24 11.43 12.12 16.45
C PRO A 24 12.89 12.49 16.17
N ALA A 25 13.70 11.48 15.86
CA ALA A 25 15.06 11.68 15.41
C ALA A 25 15.04 12.53 14.13
N GLU A 26 15.83 13.60 14.14
CA GLU A 26 16.02 14.51 13.02
C GLU A 26 16.46 13.72 11.79
N ALA A 27 15.66 13.77 10.72
CA ALA A 27 15.97 13.08 9.48
C ALA A 27 17.22 13.70 8.84
N PRO A 28 18.14 12.89 8.27
CA PRO A 28 19.31 13.43 7.58
C PRO A 28 18.88 14.31 6.39
N PRO A 29 19.69 15.34 6.03
CA PRO A 29 19.40 16.21 4.91
C PRO A 29 19.27 15.40 3.62
N GLN A 30 18.10 15.49 2.98
CA GLN A 30 17.89 14.88 1.68
C GLN A 30 18.75 15.61 0.63
N PRO A 31 19.46 14.89 -0.25
CA PRO A 31 20.19 15.51 -1.34
C PRO A 31 19.22 16.24 -2.27
N ALA A 32 19.59 17.45 -2.69
CA ALA A 32 18.84 18.23 -3.66
C ALA A 32 18.72 17.43 -4.97
N VAL A 33 17.51 16.99 -5.28
CA VAL A 33 17.20 16.38 -6.58
C VAL A 33 17.15 17.47 -7.63
N THR A 34 18.22 17.52 -8.44
CA THR A 34 18.27 18.30 -9.68
C THR A 34 17.14 17.84 -10.61
N GLN A 35 16.24 18.75 -10.98
CA GLN A 35 15.23 18.52 -12.01
C GLN A 35 15.92 18.17 -13.33
N ALA A 36 15.70 16.95 -13.82
CA ALA A 36 16.09 16.54 -15.15
C ALA A 36 15.19 17.22 -16.19
N ALA A 37 15.82 17.81 -17.19
CA ALA A 37 15.20 18.46 -18.33
C ALA A 37 14.28 17.51 -19.12
N SER A 38 13.24 18.08 -19.72
CA SER A 38 12.30 17.39 -20.60
C SER A 38 13.01 16.61 -21.71
N PRO A 39 12.56 15.39 -22.04
CA PRO A 39 13.17 14.60 -23.11
C PRO A 39 12.91 15.21 -24.49
N PRO A 40 13.85 15.08 -25.43
CA PRO A 40 13.68 15.53 -26.80
C PRO A 40 12.60 14.72 -27.51
N LYS A 41 11.78 15.42 -28.31
CA LYS A 41 10.74 14.89 -29.19
C LYS A 41 11.40 14.15 -30.36
N GLY A 42 11.88 12.94 -30.08
CA GLY A 42 12.49 12.02 -31.04
C GLY A 42 11.49 11.05 -31.66
N PRO A 43 11.87 10.36 -32.75
CA PRO A 43 10.98 9.49 -33.52
C PRO A 43 10.44 8.35 -32.63
N VAL A 44 9.12 8.10 -32.77
CA VAL A 44 8.36 7.11 -32.01
C VAL A 44 9.05 5.75 -32.13
N ALA A 45 9.77 5.37 -31.08
CA ALA A 45 10.43 4.09 -30.97
C ALA A 45 9.39 2.97 -31.07
N ALA A 46 9.78 1.86 -31.70
CA ALA A 46 8.98 0.64 -31.75
C ALA A 46 8.44 0.28 -30.34
N PRO A 47 7.26 -0.34 -30.22
CA PRO A 47 6.69 -0.69 -28.93
C PRO A 47 7.70 -1.52 -28.14
N ILE A 48 8.17 -0.98 -27.01
CA ILE A 48 9.03 -1.70 -26.08
C ILE A 48 8.23 -2.93 -25.62
N PRO A 49 8.77 -4.16 -25.72
CA PRO A 49 8.11 -5.33 -25.16
C PRO A 49 7.76 -5.06 -23.71
N LEU A 50 6.46 -5.06 -23.37
CA LEU A 50 6.03 -4.86 -22.00
C LEU A 50 6.50 -6.07 -21.19
N GLU A 51 7.48 -5.89 -20.31
CA GLU A 51 7.76 -6.90 -19.28
C GLU A 51 6.48 -7.11 -18.45
N PRO A 52 6.10 -8.38 -18.17
CA PRO A 52 4.93 -8.65 -17.36
C PRO A 52 5.14 -8.06 -15.95
N PRO A 53 4.05 -7.65 -15.27
CA PRO A 53 4.15 -7.17 -13.90
C PRO A 53 4.79 -8.24 -13.00
N ASP A 54 5.74 -7.84 -12.16
CA ASP A 54 6.29 -8.75 -11.16
C ASP A 54 5.45 -8.65 -9.89
N TRP A 55 4.70 -9.72 -9.62
CA TRP A 55 3.88 -9.85 -8.42
C TRP A 55 4.61 -10.53 -7.26
N ARG A 56 5.88 -10.92 -7.41
CA ARG A 56 6.58 -11.68 -6.36
C ARG A 56 6.90 -10.79 -5.16
N CYS A 57 6.82 -11.38 -3.96
CA CYS A 57 7.16 -10.72 -2.70
C CYS A 57 7.69 -11.71 -1.68
N ALA A 58 8.44 -11.21 -0.69
CA ALA A 58 8.82 -11.98 0.50
C ALA A 58 8.00 -11.55 1.74
N ARG A 59 7.58 -10.29 1.79
CA ARG A 59 6.84 -9.67 2.90
C ARG A 59 5.85 -8.64 2.38
N ASP A 60 4.86 -8.29 3.20
CA ASP A 60 3.80 -7.34 2.85
C ASP A 60 4.35 -5.98 2.40
N THR A 61 5.47 -5.53 2.98
CA THR A 61 6.11 -4.25 2.62
C THR A 61 6.77 -4.24 1.24
N ASP A 62 6.93 -5.40 0.60
CA ASP A 62 7.45 -5.48 -0.77
C ASP A 62 6.34 -5.25 -1.80
N CYS A 63 5.08 -5.21 -1.36
CA CYS A 63 3.93 -4.99 -2.22
C CYS A 63 3.50 -3.53 -2.22
N ALA A 64 2.98 -3.09 -3.35
CA ALA A 64 2.36 -1.79 -3.51
C ALA A 64 1.15 -1.92 -4.43
N GLN A 65 0.15 -1.07 -4.17
CA GLN A 65 -1.04 -0.99 -5.00
C GLN A 65 -0.75 -0.07 -6.17
N THR A 66 -1.13 -0.48 -7.37
CA THR A 66 -1.23 0.38 -8.54
C THR A 66 -2.67 0.45 -9.01
N CYS A 67 -3.02 1.56 -9.63
CA CYS A 67 -4.34 1.80 -10.18
C CYS A 67 -4.67 0.78 -11.30
N ALA A 68 -3.75 0.63 -12.26
CA ALA A 68 -3.96 -0.15 -13.47
C ALA A 68 -3.81 -1.67 -13.27
N LEU A 69 -2.86 -2.08 -12.41
CA LEU A 69 -2.44 -3.49 -12.29
C LEU A 69 -2.82 -4.11 -10.95
N GLY A 70 -3.34 -3.31 -10.03
CA GLY A 70 -3.64 -3.77 -8.69
C GLY A 70 -2.40 -3.97 -7.85
N ALA A 71 -2.36 -5.01 -7.01
CA ALA A 71 -1.18 -5.32 -6.20
C ALA A 71 -0.01 -5.83 -7.06
N VAL A 72 1.15 -5.19 -6.96
CA VAL A 72 2.41 -5.56 -7.65
C VAL A 72 3.59 -5.38 -6.69
N SER A 73 4.77 -5.89 -7.06
CA SER A 73 5.98 -5.64 -6.29
C SER A 73 6.42 -4.17 -6.40
N ARG A 74 6.90 -3.60 -5.30
CA ARG A 74 7.48 -2.24 -5.27
C ARG A 74 8.64 -2.09 -6.26
N ALA A 75 9.51 -3.10 -6.33
CA ALA A 75 10.64 -3.10 -7.26
C ALA A 75 10.18 -2.94 -8.71
N TRP A 76 9.04 -3.52 -9.07
CA TRP A 76 8.47 -3.36 -10.40
C TRP A 76 7.95 -1.94 -10.65
N ILE A 77 7.27 -1.33 -9.67
CA ILE A 77 6.80 0.07 -9.76
C ILE A 77 7.98 1.03 -9.90
N GLU A 78 9.03 0.85 -9.12
CA GLU A 78 10.24 1.67 -9.17
C GLU A 78 10.92 1.60 -10.54
N ALA A 79 10.87 0.43 -11.19
CA ALA A 79 11.38 0.24 -12.55
C ALA A 79 10.44 0.79 -13.65
N HIS A 80 9.15 1.00 -13.35
CA HIS A 80 8.12 1.38 -14.32
C HIS A 80 7.18 2.49 -13.80
N PRO A 81 7.70 3.66 -13.43
CA PRO A 81 6.91 4.73 -12.80
C PRO A 81 5.80 5.27 -13.70
N GLU A 82 5.90 5.11 -15.02
CA GLU A 82 4.90 5.56 -16.00
C GLU A 82 3.65 4.67 -16.06
N ARG A 83 3.68 3.49 -15.43
CA ARG A 83 2.62 2.47 -15.53
C ARG A 83 1.50 2.60 -14.49
N ASP A 84 1.59 3.57 -13.58
CA ASP A 84 0.57 3.81 -12.54
C ASP A 84 -0.45 4.89 -12.96
N THR A 85 -0.88 4.87 -14.22
CA THR A 85 -1.90 5.80 -14.73
C THR A 85 -3.17 5.02 -15.07
N CYS A 86 -4.32 5.39 -14.49
CA CYS A 86 -5.59 4.77 -14.87
C CYS A 86 -6.84 5.62 -14.53
N ASP A 87 -7.87 5.54 -15.39
CA ASP A 87 -9.18 6.18 -15.22
C ASP A 87 -10.18 5.26 -14.48
N ASP A 88 -10.12 3.95 -14.69
CA ASP A 88 -10.99 2.94 -14.05
C ASP A 88 -10.15 1.82 -13.40
N GLY A 89 -9.73 2.07 -12.15
CA GLY A 89 -8.72 1.28 -11.45
C GLY A 89 -9.19 0.47 -10.27
N CYS A 90 -8.26 -0.30 -9.74
CA CYS A 90 -8.35 -0.82 -8.38
C CYS A 90 -8.39 0.33 -7.39
N ASN A 91 -9.41 0.33 -6.52
CA ASN A 91 -9.70 1.49 -5.68
C ASN A 91 -8.69 1.58 -4.53
N TRP A 92 -7.68 2.43 -4.72
CA TRP A 92 -6.63 2.70 -3.74
C TRP A 92 -7.12 3.22 -2.38
N GLN A 93 -8.37 3.66 -2.24
CA GLN A 93 -8.85 4.25 -0.98
C GLN A 93 -9.23 3.24 0.11
N HIS A 94 -9.56 1.99 -0.24
CA HIS A 94 -10.08 1.01 0.74
C HIS A 94 -9.33 -0.31 0.74
N ASP A 95 -8.53 -0.58 -0.29
CA ASP A 95 -7.90 -1.88 -0.45
C ASP A 95 -6.51 -1.90 0.18
N LYS A 96 -6.18 -3.01 0.86
CA LYS A 96 -4.84 -3.26 1.42
C LYS A 96 -4.06 -4.15 0.48
N VAL A 97 -2.74 -3.98 0.40
CA VAL A 97 -1.86 -4.95 -0.26
C VAL A 97 -1.19 -5.84 0.75
N ALA A 98 -1.03 -7.12 0.42
CA ALA A 98 -0.32 -8.08 1.25
C ALA A 98 0.42 -9.11 0.41
N CYS A 99 1.43 -9.72 1.01
CA CYS A 99 2.16 -10.84 0.44
C CYS A 99 1.50 -12.16 0.90
N ARG A 100 0.99 -12.95 -0.04
CA ARG A 100 0.38 -14.25 0.22
C ARG A 100 0.99 -15.28 -0.73
N ASN A 101 1.53 -16.36 -0.17
CA ASN A 101 2.18 -17.43 -0.94
C ASN A 101 3.27 -16.91 -1.90
N GLY A 102 3.99 -15.86 -1.51
CA GLY A 102 5.03 -15.22 -2.32
C GLY A 102 4.51 -14.30 -3.43
N GLN A 103 3.23 -13.92 -3.38
CA GLN A 103 2.59 -13.05 -4.37
C GLN A 103 1.90 -11.85 -3.72
N CYS A 104 2.02 -10.69 -4.35
CA CYS A 104 1.31 -9.48 -3.99
C CYS A 104 -0.15 -9.59 -4.41
N VAL A 105 -1.03 -9.52 -3.43
CA VAL A 105 -2.48 -9.56 -3.62
C VAL A 105 -3.12 -8.32 -3.02
N THR A 106 -4.22 -7.89 -3.62
CA THR A 106 -5.10 -6.87 -3.07
C THR A 106 -6.11 -7.57 -2.15
N LEU A 107 -6.32 -7.02 -0.97
CA LEU A 107 -7.27 -7.48 0.03
C LEU A 107 -8.40 -6.48 0.18
N ARG A 108 -9.62 -6.99 0.22
CA ARG A 108 -10.81 -6.21 0.59
C ARG A 108 -10.81 -5.88 2.08
N GLU A 109 -11.77 -5.05 2.50
CA GLU A 109 -11.93 -4.64 3.90
C GLU A 109 -12.12 -5.83 4.86
N ASP A 110 -12.77 -6.91 4.41
CA ASP A 110 -12.96 -8.14 5.17
C ASP A 110 -11.71 -9.05 5.23
N GLY A 111 -10.61 -8.65 4.58
CA GLY A 111 -9.37 -9.41 4.47
C GLY A 111 -9.37 -10.51 3.41
N SER A 112 -10.46 -10.67 2.64
CA SER A 112 -10.51 -11.58 1.50
C SER A 112 -9.68 -11.05 0.32
N ILE A 113 -9.17 -11.96 -0.52
CA ILE A 113 -8.43 -11.56 -1.73
C ILE A 113 -9.40 -10.97 -2.76
N ASP A 114 -9.08 -9.78 -3.25
CA ASP A 114 -9.72 -9.22 -4.42
C ASP A 114 -9.06 -9.75 -5.69
N GLU A 115 -9.61 -10.83 -6.25
CA GLU A 115 -9.13 -11.44 -7.50
C GLU A 115 -9.25 -10.48 -8.71
N GLY A 116 -10.16 -9.50 -8.67
CA GLY A 116 -10.28 -8.50 -9.72
C GLY A 116 -9.14 -7.49 -9.70
N CYS A 117 -8.52 -7.31 -8.52
CA CYS A 117 -7.43 -6.39 -8.27
C CYS A 117 -6.10 -7.07 -7.88
N SER A 118 -6.06 -8.39 -7.88
CA SER A 118 -4.84 -9.16 -7.71
C SER A 118 -4.40 -9.66 -9.07
N HIS A 119 -3.12 -9.54 -9.37
CA HIS A 119 -2.52 -10.11 -10.58
C HIS A 119 -3.11 -9.62 -11.91
N ARG A 120 -3.61 -8.37 -11.99
CA ARG A 120 -4.10 -7.87 -13.28
C ARG A 120 -2.93 -7.78 -14.26
N THR A 121 -3.11 -8.41 -15.40
CA THR A 121 -2.30 -8.11 -16.58
C THR A 121 -2.89 -6.86 -17.21
N ALA A 122 -2.02 -5.92 -17.62
CA ALA A 122 -2.47 -4.71 -18.32
C ALA A 122 -3.42 -5.11 -19.47
N PRO A 123 -4.54 -4.41 -19.69
CA PRO A 123 -5.33 -4.62 -20.90
C PRO A 123 -4.39 -4.43 -22.09
N ARG A 124 -4.32 -5.45 -22.97
CA ARG A 124 -3.53 -5.40 -24.20
C ARG A 124 -4.07 -4.37 -25.17
#